data_AF-A0A2V9J910-F1
#
_entry.id   AF-A0A2V9J910-F1
#
_cell.length_a   1.000
_cell.length_b   1.000
_cell.length_c   1.000
_cell.angle_alpha   90.00
_cell.angle_beta   90.00
_cell.angle_gamma   90.00
#
_symmetry.space_group_name_H-M   'P 1'
#
loop_
_entity.id
_entity.type
_entity.pdbx_description
1 polymer ?
#
loop_
_entity_poly.entity_id
_entity_poly.type
_entity_poly.pdbx_seq_one_letter_code
_entity_poly.pdbx_strand_id
1 'polypeptide(L)'
;MATTSSVNRRPLEVQVARTLTKFGMIRAGEHVLVAVSGGADSTALLLCLLQLAPALGIRLSAAHLNHCLRGEESESDEVFVRNLCKGLGLSLICEAIPVSPSGCAARGNLEETAREVRYDFLSRAAHQAGAQKIALGHTQNDQAETVLMRLFRGSGPRGLSGIQPVLGGLFIRPLLECQRREITAFLNGQGADYREDSTNRDVHYRRNRVRLELLPYVEKHLNPNAVRTLARHAAVAREVSDYLEKHAADALETVREPAKEGVSLSVKKLLELHPLMRKMSLRLALREIRGSLRGINERHVEAMVSLCLPGQSGRKIELPGDHLAARQFHSLVLSPKGEPPAGFSYELTLPGRRRIHEAGMNICADFKDRHQLPANLESTASCAYLDADRLPESLTVRSRLPGDRYGGPGRKKVKRMLIDARVPLRARSSLPMVAVPGGVIWIPGFQPSKSVAVSAQTVRCLVLEVKTC
;
A
#
# COMPACT_ATOMS: atom_id res chain seq x y z
N MET A 1 17.69 -48.73 -31.36
CA MET A 1 16.47 -47.89 -31.46
C MET A 1 15.39 -48.55 -30.62
N ALA A 2 15.28 -48.17 -29.35
CA ALA A 2 14.50 -48.90 -28.36
C ALA A 2 13.43 -47.99 -27.72
N THR A 3 12.17 -48.40 -27.94
CA THR A 3 11.07 -48.51 -26.96
C THR A 3 10.61 -47.29 -26.16
N THR A 4 9.46 -46.76 -26.59
CA THR A 4 8.25 -46.53 -25.77
C THR A 4 8.39 -46.40 -24.25
N SER A 5 8.11 -45.21 -23.73
CA SER A 5 7.61 -44.99 -22.37
C SER A 5 6.42 -44.03 -22.45
N SER A 6 5.26 -44.54 -22.85
CA SER A 6 3.98 -43.87 -22.63
C SER A 6 3.66 -43.96 -21.14
N VAL A 7 4.21 -43.04 -20.35
CA VAL A 7 3.86 -42.89 -18.93
C VAL A 7 2.34 -42.75 -18.85
N ASN A 8 1.72 -43.69 -18.15
CA ASN A 8 0.28 -43.75 -17.87
C ASN A 8 -0.08 -42.58 -16.92
N ARG A 9 -0.08 -41.34 -17.46
CA ARG A 9 -0.32 -40.12 -16.66
C ARG A 9 -1.77 -40.11 -16.24
N ARG A 10 -2.04 -40.07 -14.93
CA ARG A 10 -3.42 -40.04 -14.43
C ARG A 10 -4.01 -38.64 -14.67
N PRO A 11 -5.35 -38.49 -14.61
CA PRO A 11 -6.02 -37.26 -15.02
C PRO A 11 -5.58 -36.01 -14.23
N LEU A 12 -5.25 -36.18 -12.94
CA LEU A 12 -4.91 -35.06 -12.05
C LEU A 12 -3.56 -34.44 -12.42
N GLU A 13 -2.54 -35.26 -12.68
CA GLU A 13 -1.19 -34.83 -13.00
C GLU A 13 -1.14 -34.05 -14.31
N VAL A 14 -1.93 -34.48 -15.30
CA VAL A 14 -2.09 -33.78 -16.58
C VAL A 14 -2.72 -32.40 -16.36
N GLN A 15 -3.75 -32.31 -15.52
CA GLN A 15 -4.44 -31.06 -15.22
C GLN A 15 -3.56 -30.10 -14.42
N VAL A 16 -2.78 -30.61 -13.46
CA VAL A 16 -1.79 -29.84 -12.71
C VAL A 16 -0.70 -29.33 -13.64
N ALA A 17 -0.12 -30.18 -14.49
CA ALA A 17 0.89 -29.78 -15.46
C ALA A 17 0.37 -28.68 -16.41
N ARG A 18 -0.87 -28.82 -16.91
CA ARG A 18 -1.53 -27.78 -17.73
C ARG A 18 -1.69 -26.47 -16.96
N THR A 19 -2.08 -26.54 -15.69
CA THR A 19 -2.27 -25.36 -14.82
C THR A 19 -0.94 -24.65 -14.57
N LEU A 20 0.13 -25.41 -14.31
CA LEU A 20 1.48 -24.88 -14.13
C LEU A 20 1.96 -24.11 -15.36
N THR A 21 1.79 -24.69 -16.56
CA THR A 21 2.17 -24.06 -17.83
C THR A 21 1.31 -22.85 -18.14
N LYS A 22 -0.03 -22.96 -18.02
CA LYS A 22 -0.99 -21.90 -18.33
C LYS A 22 -0.70 -20.60 -17.56
N PHE A 23 -0.30 -20.70 -16.30
CA PHE A 23 -0.04 -19.55 -15.44
C PHE A 23 1.46 -19.24 -15.25
N GLY A 24 2.36 -19.93 -15.97
CA GLY A 24 3.80 -19.73 -15.86
C GLY A 24 4.31 -19.87 -14.42
N MET A 25 3.82 -20.87 -13.69
CA MET A 25 4.03 -20.98 -12.24
C MET A 25 5.48 -21.36 -11.86
N ILE A 26 6.13 -22.18 -12.68
CA ILE A 26 7.43 -22.79 -12.39
C ILE A 26 8.30 -22.79 -13.65
N ARG A 27 9.63 -22.66 -13.46
CA ARG A 27 10.65 -22.83 -14.50
C ARG A 27 11.58 -24.01 -14.16
N ALA A 28 12.18 -24.63 -15.19
CA ALA A 28 13.16 -25.68 -14.99
C ALA A 28 14.36 -25.17 -14.17
N GLY A 29 14.86 -25.99 -13.26
CA GLY A 29 15.93 -25.65 -12.31
C GLY A 29 15.46 -24.96 -11.02
N GLU A 30 14.20 -24.53 -10.94
CA GLU A 30 13.66 -23.94 -9.71
C GLU A 30 13.42 -24.99 -8.62
N HIS A 31 13.47 -24.52 -7.38
CA HIS A 31 13.12 -25.28 -6.18
C HIS A 31 11.79 -24.75 -5.64
N VAL A 32 10.84 -25.67 -5.47
CA VAL A 32 9.49 -25.41 -4.98
C VAL A 32 9.32 -25.96 -3.56
N LEU A 33 8.91 -25.11 -2.63
CA LEU A 33 8.48 -25.48 -1.29
C LEU A 33 6.98 -25.80 -1.30
N VAL A 34 6.59 -27.01 -0.90
CA VAL A 34 5.18 -27.42 -0.83
C VAL A 34 4.67 -27.23 0.60
N ALA A 35 3.59 -26.47 0.78
CA ALA A 35 2.95 -26.32 2.08
C ALA A 35 2.02 -27.52 2.36
N VAL A 36 2.42 -28.37 3.30
CA VAL A 36 1.73 -29.61 3.65
C VAL A 36 1.06 -29.46 5.00
N SER A 37 -0.26 -29.54 5.04
CA SER A 37 -1.02 -29.48 6.31
C SER A 37 -1.43 -30.86 6.82
N GLY A 38 -1.14 -31.94 6.07
CA GLY A 38 -1.59 -33.31 6.37
C GLY A 38 -2.96 -33.66 5.78
N GLY A 39 -3.71 -32.66 5.32
CA GLY A 39 -5.02 -32.84 4.68
C GLY A 39 -4.92 -33.31 3.23
N ALA A 40 -6.02 -33.88 2.73
CA ALA A 40 -6.14 -34.48 1.38
C ALA A 40 -5.52 -33.62 0.26
N ASP A 41 -5.91 -32.35 0.14
CA ASP A 41 -5.44 -31.50 -0.97
C ASP A 41 -3.92 -31.23 -0.90
N SER A 42 -3.38 -31.09 0.31
CA SER A 42 -1.95 -30.82 0.51
C SER A 42 -1.08 -32.06 0.29
N THR A 43 -1.58 -33.24 0.68
CA THR A 43 -0.95 -34.53 0.42
C THR A 43 -0.97 -34.84 -1.07
N ALA A 44 -2.12 -34.65 -1.73
CA ALA A 44 -2.24 -34.86 -3.18
C ALA A 44 -1.35 -33.90 -3.97
N LEU A 45 -1.24 -32.64 -3.54
CA LEU A 45 -0.34 -31.67 -4.16
C LEU A 45 1.12 -32.14 -4.07
N LEU A 46 1.57 -32.60 -2.90
CA LEU A 46 2.93 -33.08 -2.69
C LEU A 46 3.24 -34.26 -3.60
N LEU A 47 2.38 -35.30 -3.59
CA LEU A 47 2.57 -36.51 -4.37
C LEU A 47 2.52 -36.23 -5.88
N CYS A 48 1.59 -35.39 -6.32
CA CYS A 48 1.47 -35.00 -7.73
C CYS A 48 2.70 -34.23 -8.21
N LEU A 49 3.20 -33.25 -7.43
CA LEU A 49 4.40 -32.51 -7.80
C LEU A 49 5.64 -33.39 -7.78
N LEU A 50 5.74 -34.34 -6.84
CA LEU A 50 6.86 -35.28 -6.77
C LEU A 50 6.95 -36.15 -8.03
N GLN A 51 5.81 -36.62 -8.54
CA GLN A 51 5.76 -37.38 -9.79
C GLN A 51 6.08 -36.54 -11.03
N LEU A 52 5.70 -35.25 -11.02
CA LEU A 52 5.98 -34.33 -12.11
C LEU A 52 7.40 -33.74 -12.05
N ALA A 53 8.07 -33.79 -10.90
CA ALA A 53 9.35 -33.14 -10.67
C ALA A 53 10.45 -33.53 -11.68
N PRO A 54 10.64 -34.81 -12.04
CA PRO A 54 11.63 -35.21 -13.04
C PRO A 54 11.35 -34.62 -14.42
N ALA A 55 10.07 -34.59 -14.83
CA ALA A 55 9.67 -34.06 -16.14
C ALA A 55 9.73 -32.53 -16.20
N LEU A 56 9.55 -31.85 -15.08
CA LEU A 56 9.62 -30.39 -14.96
C LEU A 56 11.05 -29.89 -14.67
N GLY A 57 11.97 -30.79 -14.27
CA GLY A 57 13.33 -30.44 -13.88
C GLY A 57 13.40 -29.59 -12.62
N ILE A 58 12.55 -29.87 -11.62
CA ILE A 58 12.42 -29.06 -10.40
C ILE A 58 12.86 -29.83 -9.15
N ARG A 59 13.28 -29.10 -8.12
CA ARG A 59 13.56 -29.66 -6.79
C ARG A 59 12.39 -29.36 -5.85
N LEU A 60 12.13 -30.26 -4.90
CA LEU A 60 11.02 -30.11 -3.95
C LEU A 60 11.52 -30.17 -2.50
N SER A 61 10.90 -29.36 -1.64
CA SER A 61 10.94 -29.51 -0.19
C SER A 61 9.53 -29.31 0.37
N ALA A 62 9.29 -29.76 1.59
CA ALA A 62 8.01 -29.59 2.28
C ALA A 62 8.14 -28.61 3.44
N ALA A 63 7.06 -27.88 3.73
CA ALA A 63 6.91 -27.10 4.95
C ALA A 63 5.57 -27.36 5.62
N HIS A 64 5.60 -27.52 6.94
CA HIS A 64 4.43 -27.72 7.79
C HIS A 64 4.42 -26.69 8.92
N LEU A 65 3.25 -26.09 9.15
CA LEU A 65 3.04 -25.20 10.28
C LEU A 65 2.00 -25.80 11.20
N ASN A 66 2.38 -26.00 12.45
CA ASN A 66 1.49 -26.39 13.51
C ASN A 66 1.00 -25.12 14.24
N HIS A 67 -0.31 -24.84 14.16
CA HIS A 67 -0.91 -23.66 14.80
C HIS A 67 -1.16 -23.84 16.31
N CYS A 68 -0.90 -25.04 16.85
CA CYS A 68 -1.15 -25.45 18.24
C CYS A 68 -2.59 -25.19 18.74
N LEU A 69 -3.56 -25.20 17.82
CA LEU A 69 -4.96 -24.86 18.12
C LEU A 69 -5.76 -26.03 18.71
N ARG A 70 -5.32 -27.28 18.51
CA ARG A 70 -6.12 -28.49 18.82
C ARG A 70 -5.39 -29.52 19.69
N GLY A 71 -4.34 -29.11 20.39
CA GLY A 71 -3.54 -30.02 21.22
C GLY A 71 -3.04 -31.24 20.45
N GLU A 72 -3.39 -32.44 20.93
CA GLU A 72 -2.93 -33.74 20.41
C GLU A 72 -3.22 -33.98 18.91
N GLU A 73 -4.33 -33.44 18.37
CA GLU A 73 -4.61 -33.57 16.92
C GLU A 73 -3.55 -32.85 16.08
N SER A 74 -3.10 -31.68 16.53
CA SER A 74 -2.11 -30.89 15.80
C SER A 74 -0.72 -31.53 15.87
N GLU A 75 -0.37 -32.15 17.00
CA GLU A 75 0.86 -32.95 17.13
C GLU A 75 0.81 -34.19 16.24
N SER A 76 -0.34 -34.85 16.20
CA SER A 76 -0.54 -36.05 15.38
C SER A 76 -0.48 -35.75 13.87
N ASP A 77 -0.96 -34.59 13.44
CA ASP A 77 -0.83 -34.11 12.06
C ASP A 77 0.64 -33.84 11.70
N GLU A 78 1.40 -33.25 12.61
CA GLU A 78 2.83 -33.00 12.42
C GLU A 78 3.62 -34.32 12.29
N VAL A 79 3.34 -35.30 13.15
CA VAL A 79 3.95 -36.64 13.08
C VAL A 79 3.63 -37.31 11.74
N PHE A 80 2.38 -37.24 11.28
CA PHE A 80 1.97 -37.77 9.99
C PHE A 80 2.76 -37.14 8.84
N VAL A 81 2.90 -35.81 8.81
CA VAL A 81 3.64 -35.11 7.75
C VAL A 81 5.14 -35.43 7.79
N ARG A 82 5.72 -35.57 8.99
CA ARG A 82 7.12 -35.99 9.16
C ARG A 82 7.35 -37.39 8.58
N ASN A 83 6.47 -38.34 8.88
CA ASN A 83 6.56 -39.70 8.35
C ASN A 83 6.38 -39.73 6.83
N LEU A 84 5.41 -38.97 6.30
CA LEU A 84 5.19 -38.85 4.86
C LEU A 84 6.43 -38.30 4.14
N CYS A 85 7.03 -37.21 4.64
CA CYS A 85 8.22 -36.63 4.01
C CYS A 85 9.44 -37.55 4.10
N LYS A 86 9.61 -38.25 5.24
CA LYS A 86 10.68 -39.23 5.42
C LYS A 86 10.55 -40.40 4.45
N GLY A 87 9.33 -40.92 4.25
CA GLY A 87 9.07 -42.00 3.29
C GLY A 87 9.31 -41.59 1.84
N LEU A 88 9.15 -40.30 1.52
CA LEU A 88 9.37 -39.76 0.18
C LEU A 88 10.81 -39.21 -0.03
N GLY A 89 11.67 -39.24 0.98
CA GLY A 89 13.03 -38.71 0.90
C GLY A 89 13.11 -37.19 0.74
N LEU A 90 12.12 -36.44 1.26
CA LEU A 90 12.02 -34.98 1.11
C LEU A 90 12.44 -34.24 2.39
N SER A 91 13.19 -33.15 2.23
CA SER A 91 13.48 -32.23 3.33
C SER A 91 12.22 -31.53 3.81
N LEU A 92 12.00 -31.55 5.12
CA LEU A 92 10.83 -30.97 5.77
C LEU A 92 11.25 -29.87 6.75
N ILE A 93 10.66 -28.68 6.60
CA ILE A 93 10.76 -27.59 7.57
C ILE A 93 9.46 -27.53 8.37
N CYS A 94 9.55 -27.76 9.68
CA CYS A 94 8.41 -27.66 10.59
C CYS A 94 8.63 -26.54 11.59
N GLU A 95 7.57 -25.81 11.90
CA GLU A 95 7.53 -24.86 13.02
C GLU A 95 6.17 -24.96 13.71
N ALA A 96 6.18 -24.81 15.03
CA ALA A 96 4.98 -24.77 15.86
C ALA A 96 4.83 -23.34 16.41
N ILE A 97 3.74 -22.67 16.02
CA ILE A 97 3.45 -21.30 16.45
C ILE A 97 2.06 -21.29 17.07
N PRO A 98 1.94 -21.08 18.40
CA PRO A 98 0.65 -21.01 19.06
C PRO A 98 -0.10 -19.75 18.64
N VAL A 99 -1.27 -19.93 18.02
CA VAL A 99 -2.19 -18.83 17.71
C VAL A 99 -3.30 -18.85 18.77
N SER A 100 -3.21 -18.02 19.81
CA SER A 100 -4.22 -18.00 20.88
C SER A 100 -5.37 -17.01 20.56
N PRO A 101 -6.63 -17.36 20.91
CA PRO A 101 -7.75 -16.40 20.85
C PRO A 101 -7.56 -15.19 21.77
N SER A 102 -6.82 -15.37 22.87
CA SER A 102 -6.70 -14.41 23.97
C SER A 102 -5.51 -13.44 23.84
N GLY A 103 -4.53 -13.74 22.98
CA GLY A 103 -3.32 -12.93 22.78
C GLY A 103 -3.46 -11.87 21.67
N CYS A 104 -4.60 -11.82 20.98
CA CYS A 104 -4.83 -10.88 19.89
C CYS A 104 -5.19 -9.49 20.44
N ALA A 105 -4.19 -8.64 20.66
CA ALA A 105 -4.38 -7.20 20.87
C ALA A 105 -5.06 -6.49 19.66
N ALA A 106 -5.24 -7.19 18.54
CA ALA A 106 -6.01 -6.73 17.40
C ALA A 106 -7.35 -7.48 17.34
N ARG A 107 -8.46 -6.73 17.17
CA ARG A 107 -9.83 -7.22 16.90
C ARG A 107 -9.96 -7.98 15.56
N GLY A 108 -9.03 -8.87 15.23
CA GLY A 108 -9.00 -9.69 14.02
C GLY A 108 -9.72 -11.02 14.21
N ASN A 109 -10.32 -11.55 13.13
CA ASN A 109 -10.81 -12.91 13.13
C ASN A 109 -9.63 -13.88 13.24
N LEU A 110 -9.71 -14.86 14.15
CA LEU A 110 -8.70 -15.92 14.36
C LEU A 110 -8.21 -16.55 13.04
N GLU A 111 -9.11 -16.75 12.06
CA GLU A 111 -8.80 -17.31 10.73
C GLU A 111 -7.85 -16.41 9.91
N GLU A 112 -8.00 -15.08 10.00
CA GLU A 112 -7.14 -14.13 9.30
C GLU A 112 -5.74 -14.09 9.94
N THR A 113 -5.66 -14.07 11.27
CA THR A 113 -4.39 -14.09 12.00
C THR A 113 -3.63 -15.40 11.75
N ALA A 114 -4.30 -16.55 11.82
CA ALA A 114 -3.69 -17.83 11.47
C ALA A 114 -3.19 -17.84 10.03
N ARG A 115 -3.91 -17.20 9.10
CA ARG A 115 -3.49 -17.06 7.71
C ARG A 115 -2.26 -16.17 7.56
N GLU A 116 -2.19 -15.03 8.23
CA GLU A 116 -1.02 -14.13 8.20
C GLU A 116 0.24 -14.87 8.72
N VAL A 117 0.15 -15.48 9.91
CA VAL A 117 1.23 -16.27 10.51
C VAL A 117 1.69 -17.40 9.57
N ARG A 118 0.76 -18.07 8.89
CA ARG A 118 1.08 -19.11 7.91
C ARG A 118 1.88 -18.60 6.73
N TYR A 119 1.52 -17.44 6.17
CA TYR A 119 2.23 -16.89 5.01
C TYR A 119 3.62 -16.38 5.40
N ASP A 120 3.76 -15.82 6.60
CA ASP A 120 5.05 -15.37 7.13
C ASP A 120 6.00 -16.55 7.37
N PHE A 121 5.53 -17.61 8.02
CA PHE A 121 6.29 -18.86 8.19
C PHE A 121 6.72 -19.45 6.85
N LEU A 122 5.79 -19.58 5.89
CA LEU A 122 6.11 -20.18 4.59
C LEU A 122 7.15 -19.35 3.82
N SER A 123 7.11 -18.02 3.96
CA SER A 123 8.10 -17.14 3.34
C SER A 123 9.49 -17.33 3.96
N ARG A 124 9.58 -17.43 5.30
CA ARG A 124 10.84 -17.75 6.00
C ARG A 124 11.37 -19.14 5.62
N ALA A 125 10.49 -20.15 5.60
CA ALA A 125 10.84 -21.52 5.23
C ALA A 125 11.34 -21.62 3.77
N ALA A 126 10.74 -20.86 2.85
CA ALA A 126 11.19 -20.81 1.45
C ALA A 126 12.59 -20.21 1.34
N HIS A 127 12.85 -19.11 2.08
CA HIS A 127 14.18 -18.51 2.13
C HIS A 127 15.22 -19.48 2.70
N GLN A 128 14.90 -20.18 3.79
CA GLN A 128 15.79 -21.19 4.39
C GLN A 128 16.09 -22.36 3.45
N ALA A 129 15.09 -22.82 2.69
CA ALA A 129 15.25 -23.90 1.72
C ALA A 129 15.93 -23.47 0.40
N GLY A 130 16.10 -22.16 0.16
CA GLY A 130 16.51 -21.63 -1.14
C GLY A 130 15.47 -21.85 -2.24
N ALA A 131 14.19 -21.95 -1.86
CA ALA A 131 13.07 -22.19 -2.77
C ALA A 131 12.59 -20.88 -3.42
N GLN A 132 12.38 -20.90 -4.73
CA GLN A 132 11.90 -19.75 -5.51
C GLN A 132 10.36 -19.67 -5.54
N LYS A 133 9.67 -20.77 -5.21
CA LYS A 133 8.20 -20.88 -5.27
C LYS A 133 7.65 -21.59 -4.04
N ILE A 134 6.43 -21.25 -3.64
CA ILE A 134 5.69 -21.87 -2.55
C ILE A 134 4.36 -22.42 -3.09
N ALA A 135 4.18 -23.73 -3.11
CA ALA A 135 2.95 -24.36 -3.59
C ALA A 135 1.93 -24.58 -2.46
N LEU A 136 0.69 -24.14 -2.69
CA LEU A 136 -0.44 -24.27 -1.77
C LEU A 136 -1.56 -25.13 -2.36
N GLY A 137 -2.16 -26.02 -1.56
CA GLY A 137 -3.22 -26.95 -1.96
C GLY A 137 -4.63 -26.35 -2.08
N HIS A 138 -4.78 -25.19 -2.71
CA HIS A 138 -6.12 -24.62 -2.97
C HIS A 138 -6.72 -25.23 -4.24
N THR A 139 -8.00 -25.55 -4.19
CA THR A 139 -8.75 -26.28 -5.22
C THR A 139 -9.79 -25.41 -5.94
N GLN A 140 -10.42 -25.96 -6.97
CA GLN A 140 -11.55 -25.34 -7.66
C GLN A 140 -12.77 -25.15 -6.73
N ASN A 141 -12.96 -26.05 -5.76
CA ASN A 141 -14.01 -25.91 -4.75
C ASN A 141 -13.73 -24.71 -3.83
N ASP A 142 -12.49 -24.53 -3.38
CA ASP A 142 -12.09 -23.35 -2.59
C ASP A 142 -12.31 -22.04 -3.36
N GLN A 143 -12.14 -22.10 -4.69
CA GLN A 143 -12.43 -20.97 -5.56
C GLN A 143 -13.92 -20.64 -5.57
N ALA A 144 -14.79 -21.64 -5.76
CA ALA A 144 -16.24 -21.47 -5.73
C ALA A 144 -16.73 -20.91 -4.38
N GLU A 145 -16.24 -21.47 -3.27
CA GLU A 145 -16.51 -20.97 -1.91
C GLU A 145 -16.13 -19.49 -1.77
N THR A 146 -14.92 -19.13 -2.21
CA THR A 146 -14.40 -17.76 -2.13
C THR A 146 -15.24 -16.79 -2.96
N VAL A 147 -15.65 -17.19 -4.16
CA VAL A 147 -16.49 -16.36 -5.05
C VAL A 147 -17.83 -16.09 -4.39
N LEU A 148 -18.52 -17.12 -3.88
CA LEU A 148 -19.82 -16.96 -3.21
C LEU A 148 -19.72 -16.05 -1.98
N MET A 149 -18.73 -16.28 -1.12
CA MET A 149 -18.52 -15.43 0.06
C MET A 149 -18.26 -13.96 -0.30
N ARG A 150 -17.49 -13.71 -1.37
CA ARG A 150 -17.19 -12.34 -1.83
C ARG A 150 -18.36 -11.69 -2.54
N LEU A 151 -19.19 -12.48 -3.24
CA LEU A 151 -20.42 -12.02 -3.85
C LEU A 151 -21.39 -11.51 -2.77
N PHE A 152 -21.65 -12.28 -1.72
CA PHE A 152 -22.51 -11.86 -0.61
C PHE A 152 -21.96 -10.67 0.18
N ARG A 153 -20.64 -10.44 0.15
CA ARG A 153 -20.00 -9.24 0.72
C ARG A 153 -20.19 -7.99 -0.17
N GLY A 154 -20.73 -8.10 -1.38
CA GLY A 154 -20.87 -6.99 -2.32
C GLY A 154 -19.56 -6.60 -2.99
N SER A 155 -18.68 -7.57 -3.26
CA SER A 155 -17.38 -7.30 -3.88
C SER A 155 -17.51 -6.97 -5.38
N GLY A 156 -16.76 -5.97 -5.86
CA GLY A 156 -16.64 -5.68 -7.29
C GLY A 156 -15.80 -6.72 -8.06
N PRO A 157 -15.54 -6.49 -9.37
CA PRO A 157 -14.86 -7.44 -10.26
C PRO A 157 -13.53 -7.98 -9.71
N ARG A 158 -12.70 -7.10 -9.15
CA ARG A 158 -11.43 -7.49 -8.51
C ARG A 158 -11.63 -8.48 -7.36
N GLY A 159 -12.66 -8.29 -6.53
CA GLY A 159 -12.97 -9.24 -5.45
C GLY A 159 -13.52 -10.55 -6.00
N LEU A 160 -14.37 -10.51 -7.02
CA LEU A 160 -14.93 -11.70 -7.66
C LEU A 160 -13.89 -12.52 -8.44
N SER A 161 -12.69 -12.00 -8.71
CA SER A 161 -11.54 -12.76 -9.25
C SER A 161 -11.08 -13.94 -8.36
N GLY A 162 -11.62 -14.03 -7.14
CA GLY A 162 -11.40 -15.13 -6.21
C GLY A 162 -9.95 -15.25 -5.74
N ILE A 163 -9.52 -16.49 -5.55
CA ILE A 163 -8.17 -16.92 -5.27
C ILE A 163 -7.33 -16.81 -6.56
N GLN A 164 -6.20 -16.12 -6.47
CA GLN A 164 -5.26 -15.95 -7.58
C GLN A 164 -4.37 -17.20 -7.76
N PRO A 165 -4.07 -17.68 -8.97
CA PRO A 165 -3.23 -18.84 -9.22
C PRO A 165 -1.79 -18.60 -8.78
N VAL A 166 -1.30 -17.37 -9.01
CA VAL A 166 0.01 -16.89 -8.59
C VAL A 166 -0.18 -15.60 -7.78
N LEU A 167 0.44 -15.52 -6.62
CA LEU A 167 0.41 -14.33 -5.75
C LEU A 167 1.85 -13.86 -5.47
N GLY A 168 2.15 -12.62 -5.83
CA GLY A 168 3.45 -11.99 -5.60
C GLY A 168 4.62 -12.67 -6.32
N GLY A 169 4.36 -13.50 -7.34
CA GLY A 169 5.37 -14.30 -8.03
C GLY A 169 5.95 -15.46 -7.21
N LEU A 170 5.66 -15.55 -5.91
CA LEU A 170 6.20 -16.52 -4.96
C LEU A 170 5.21 -17.67 -4.69
N PHE A 171 3.95 -17.35 -4.36
CA PHE A 171 2.95 -18.35 -3.98
C PHE A 171 2.21 -18.85 -5.22
N ILE A 172 2.21 -20.16 -5.45
CA ILE A 172 1.55 -20.83 -6.57
C ILE A 172 0.47 -21.79 -6.06
N ARG A 173 -0.59 -22.00 -6.85
CA ARG A 173 -1.73 -22.87 -6.50
C ARG A 173 -2.00 -23.86 -7.63
N PRO A 174 -1.21 -24.94 -7.76
CA PRO A 174 -1.28 -25.84 -8.92
C PRO A 174 -2.61 -26.62 -9.01
N LEU A 175 -3.28 -26.85 -7.88
CA LEU A 175 -4.58 -27.54 -7.82
C LEU A 175 -5.79 -26.64 -8.09
N LEU A 176 -5.61 -25.34 -8.40
CA LEU A 176 -6.72 -24.38 -8.45
C LEU A 176 -7.75 -24.70 -9.54
N GLU A 177 -7.37 -25.41 -10.60
CA GLU A 177 -8.30 -25.90 -11.63
C GLU A 177 -8.86 -27.30 -11.34
N CYS A 178 -8.42 -27.98 -10.26
CA CYS A 178 -8.78 -29.34 -9.91
C CYS A 178 -9.90 -29.38 -8.86
N GLN A 179 -10.80 -30.34 -8.96
CA GLN A 179 -11.91 -30.54 -8.03
C GLN A 179 -11.52 -31.48 -6.90
N ARG A 180 -12.19 -31.34 -5.75
CA ARG A 180 -11.93 -32.22 -4.61
C ARG A 180 -12.19 -33.70 -4.92
N ARG A 181 -13.18 -34.03 -5.75
CA ARG A 181 -13.41 -35.42 -6.21
C ARG A 181 -12.24 -36.01 -7.01
N GLU A 182 -11.55 -35.19 -7.80
CA GLU A 182 -10.40 -35.61 -8.60
C GLU A 182 -9.18 -35.87 -7.69
N ILE A 183 -9.05 -35.04 -6.64
CA ILE A 183 -8.03 -35.18 -5.58
C ILE A 183 -8.24 -36.48 -4.80
N THR A 184 -9.45 -36.74 -4.31
CA THR A 184 -9.74 -37.96 -3.55
C THR A 184 -9.56 -39.21 -4.41
N ALA A 185 -9.99 -39.19 -5.68
CA ALA A 185 -9.78 -40.30 -6.60
C ALA A 185 -8.28 -40.58 -6.85
N PHE A 186 -7.45 -39.54 -6.96
CA PHE A 186 -6.02 -39.69 -7.11
C PHE A 186 -5.35 -40.31 -5.88
N LEU A 187 -5.72 -39.85 -4.67
CA LEU A 187 -5.20 -40.39 -3.41
C LEU A 187 -5.57 -41.85 -3.22
N ASN A 188 -6.85 -42.20 -3.46
CA ASN A 188 -7.33 -43.57 -3.39
C ASN A 188 -6.58 -44.47 -4.39
N GLY A 189 -6.34 -43.98 -5.62
CA GLY A 189 -5.55 -44.70 -6.61
C GLY A 189 -4.05 -44.84 -6.29
N GLN A 190 -3.54 -44.13 -5.28
CA GLN A 190 -2.19 -44.35 -4.74
C GLN A 190 -2.18 -45.15 -3.44
N GLY A 191 -3.34 -45.43 -2.84
CA GLY A 191 -3.41 -45.94 -1.47
C GLY A 191 -2.76 -44.99 -0.47
N ALA A 192 -2.81 -43.68 -0.73
CA ALA A 192 -2.19 -42.67 0.12
C ALA A 192 -3.15 -42.21 1.21
N ASP A 193 -2.74 -42.37 2.46
CA ASP A 193 -3.48 -41.86 3.62
C ASP A 193 -3.44 -40.33 3.68
N TYR A 194 -4.45 -39.74 4.31
CA TYR A 194 -4.50 -38.32 4.63
C TYR A 194 -5.31 -38.10 5.90
N ARG A 195 -5.12 -36.95 6.53
CA ARG A 195 -5.88 -36.56 7.72
C ARG A 195 -7.10 -35.73 7.35
N GLU A 196 -8.21 -35.98 8.05
CA GLU A 196 -9.38 -35.12 8.00
C GLU A 196 -9.47 -34.33 9.30
N ASP A 197 -9.49 -33.01 9.17
CA ASP A 197 -9.58 -32.10 10.30
C ASP A 197 -11.04 -31.98 10.78
N SER A 198 -11.23 -32.23 12.08
CA SER A 198 -12.51 -32.25 12.78
C SER A 198 -13.26 -30.90 12.72
N THR A 199 -12.52 -29.79 12.69
CA THR A 199 -13.07 -28.42 12.62
C THR A 199 -13.64 -28.08 11.24
N ASN A 200 -13.34 -28.85 10.19
CA ASN A 200 -13.95 -28.67 8.87
C ASN A 200 -15.46 -28.93 8.85
N ARG A 201 -16.00 -29.55 9.91
CA ARG A 201 -17.43 -29.88 10.04
C ARG A 201 -18.21 -28.81 10.81
N ASP A 202 -17.52 -27.82 11.39
CA ASP A 202 -18.16 -26.78 12.20
C ASP A 202 -18.81 -25.68 11.33
N VAL A 203 -20.15 -25.68 11.26
CA VAL A 203 -20.96 -24.72 10.48
C VAL A 203 -21.07 -23.32 11.11
N HIS A 204 -20.46 -23.09 12.29
CA HIS A 204 -20.31 -21.75 12.86
C HIS A 204 -19.41 -20.87 11.97
N TYR A 205 -18.40 -21.46 11.33
CA TYR A 205 -17.57 -20.76 10.36
C TYR A 205 -18.32 -20.57 9.03
N ARG A 206 -18.43 -19.30 8.59
CA ARG A 206 -19.12 -18.93 7.33
C ARG A 206 -18.65 -19.74 6.13
N ARG A 207 -17.34 -20.02 6.04
CA ARG A 207 -16.78 -20.81 4.95
C ARG A 207 -17.27 -22.26 4.97
N ASN A 208 -17.30 -22.89 6.14
CA ASN A 208 -17.81 -24.25 6.29
C ASN A 208 -19.30 -24.34 5.96
N ARG A 209 -20.09 -23.34 6.35
CA ARG A 209 -21.51 -23.26 5.95
C ARG A 209 -21.68 -23.19 4.43
N VAL A 210 -20.88 -22.38 3.75
CA VAL A 210 -20.90 -22.32 2.27
C VAL A 210 -20.53 -23.68 1.66
N ARG A 211 -19.54 -24.37 2.23
CA ARG A 211 -19.03 -25.65 1.74
C ARG A 211 -19.98 -26.83 1.99
N LEU A 212 -20.61 -26.89 3.15
CA LEU A 212 -21.40 -28.04 3.61
C LEU A 212 -22.89 -27.92 3.29
N GLU A 213 -23.42 -26.70 3.22
CA GLU A 213 -24.86 -26.48 3.00
C GLU A 213 -25.11 -25.82 1.64
N LEU A 214 -24.56 -24.62 1.41
CA LEU A 214 -24.95 -23.81 0.26
C LEU A 214 -24.48 -24.39 -1.07
N LEU A 215 -23.20 -24.75 -1.18
CA LEU A 215 -22.65 -25.24 -2.44
C LEU A 215 -23.29 -26.59 -2.85
N PRO A 216 -23.47 -27.57 -1.94
CA PRO A 216 -24.23 -28.79 -2.25
C PRO A 216 -25.68 -28.51 -2.64
N TYR A 217 -26.35 -27.56 -1.98
CA TYR A 217 -27.70 -27.16 -2.35
C TYR A 217 -27.77 -26.61 -3.78
N VAL A 218 -26.85 -25.71 -4.14
CA VAL A 218 -26.76 -25.14 -5.50
C VAL A 218 -26.45 -26.23 -6.53
N GLU A 219 -25.53 -27.15 -6.22
CA GLU A 219 -25.19 -28.26 -7.12
C GLU A 219 -26.36 -29.21 -7.35
N LYS A 220 -27.11 -29.54 -6.30
CA LYS A 220 -28.25 -30.47 -6.35
C LYS A 220 -29.49 -29.86 -7.00
N HIS A 221 -29.80 -28.60 -6.70
CA HIS A 221 -31.10 -28.01 -7.05
C HIS A 221 -31.07 -26.99 -8.18
N LEU A 222 -29.90 -26.41 -8.51
CA LEU A 222 -29.80 -25.33 -9.50
C LEU A 222 -28.89 -25.67 -10.67
N ASN A 223 -27.66 -26.12 -10.40
CA ASN A 223 -26.67 -26.39 -11.43
C ASN A 223 -25.63 -27.43 -10.97
N PRO A 224 -25.67 -28.67 -11.50
CA PRO A 224 -24.69 -29.72 -11.17
C PRO A 224 -23.22 -29.34 -11.46
N ASN A 225 -22.98 -28.31 -12.28
CA ASN A 225 -21.66 -27.79 -12.60
C ASN A 225 -21.35 -26.45 -11.91
N ALA A 226 -21.97 -26.16 -10.76
CA ALA A 226 -21.83 -24.89 -10.05
C ALA A 226 -20.37 -24.53 -9.76
N VAL A 227 -19.57 -25.48 -9.26
CA VAL A 227 -18.14 -25.27 -8.96
C VAL A 227 -17.36 -24.82 -10.20
N ARG A 228 -17.51 -25.51 -11.34
CA ARG A 228 -16.87 -25.13 -12.61
C ARG A 228 -17.34 -23.77 -13.10
N THR A 229 -18.65 -23.52 -12.98
CA THR A 229 -19.26 -22.27 -13.41
C THR A 229 -18.73 -21.09 -12.61
N LEU A 230 -18.68 -21.19 -11.29
CA LEU A 230 -18.14 -20.15 -10.40
C LEU A 230 -16.64 -19.92 -10.62
N ALA A 231 -15.86 -20.98 -10.81
CA ALA A 231 -14.44 -20.86 -11.13
C ALA A 231 -14.20 -20.15 -12.48
N ARG A 232 -15.03 -20.44 -13.50
CA ARG A 232 -14.99 -19.72 -14.79
C ARG A 232 -15.36 -18.25 -14.63
N HIS A 233 -16.36 -17.91 -13.81
CA HIS A 233 -16.70 -16.51 -13.53
C HIS A 233 -15.54 -15.78 -12.84
N ALA A 234 -14.83 -16.44 -11.91
CA ALA A 234 -13.64 -15.87 -11.30
C ALA A 234 -12.51 -15.61 -12.32
N ALA A 235 -12.33 -16.51 -13.28
CA ALA A 235 -11.36 -16.32 -14.35
C ALA A 235 -11.69 -15.10 -15.23
N VAL A 236 -12.95 -14.98 -15.69
CA VAL A 236 -13.41 -13.81 -16.47
C VAL A 236 -13.28 -12.52 -15.67
N ALA A 237 -13.71 -12.53 -14.40
CA ALA A 237 -13.59 -11.37 -13.52
C ALA A 237 -12.13 -10.94 -13.32
N ARG A 238 -11.18 -11.88 -13.33
CA ARG A 238 -9.75 -11.60 -13.28
C ARG A 238 -9.25 -10.93 -14.55
N GLU A 239 -9.57 -11.47 -15.72
CA GLU A 239 -9.17 -10.89 -17.01
C GLU A 239 -9.68 -9.44 -17.14
N VAL A 240 -10.93 -9.21 -16.78
CA VAL A 240 -11.53 -7.86 -16.74
C VAL A 240 -10.80 -6.96 -15.74
N SER A 241 -10.53 -7.45 -14.52
CA SER A 241 -9.83 -6.67 -13.49
C SER A 241 -8.41 -6.30 -13.92
N ASP A 242 -7.68 -7.22 -14.54
CA ASP A 242 -6.30 -7.01 -15.00
C ASP A 242 -6.26 -5.99 -16.14
N TYR A 243 -7.21 -6.07 -17.08
CA TYR A 243 -7.35 -5.09 -18.16
C TYR A 243 -7.65 -3.69 -17.60
N LEU A 244 -8.61 -3.58 -16.68
CA LEU A 244 -8.98 -2.30 -16.06
C LEU A 244 -7.86 -1.72 -15.20
N GLU A 245 -7.11 -2.55 -14.46
CA GLU A 245 -5.97 -2.07 -13.65
C GLU A 245 -4.84 -1.51 -14.53
N LYS A 246 -4.56 -2.11 -15.70
CA LYS A 246 -3.59 -1.58 -16.66
C LYS A 246 -4.01 -0.20 -17.18
N HIS A 247 -5.25 -0.08 -17.68
CA HIS A 247 -5.76 1.19 -18.21
C HIS A 247 -5.86 2.28 -17.13
N ALA A 248 -6.18 1.90 -15.90
CA ALA A 248 -6.22 2.84 -14.79
C ALA A 248 -4.81 3.35 -14.39
N ALA A 249 -3.77 2.54 -14.58
CA ALA A 249 -2.38 2.95 -14.36
C ALA A 249 -1.94 3.97 -15.43
N ASP A 250 -2.24 3.72 -16.71
CA ASP A 250 -1.96 4.67 -17.79
C ASP A 250 -2.72 5.99 -17.61
N ALA A 251 -3.99 5.90 -17.19
CA ALA A 251 -4.80 7.06 -16.85
C ALA A 251 -4.23 7.83 -15.64
N LEU A 252 -3.70 7.12 -14.64
CA LEU A 252 -3.05 7.74 -13.48
C LEU A 252 -1.82 8.56 -13.90
N GLU A 253 -0.96 7.99 -14.75
CA GLU A 253 0.23 8.69 -15.25
C GLU A 253 -0.13 9.94 -16.07
N THR A 254 -1.19 9.87 -16.88
CA THR A 254 -1.68 11.00 -17.68
C THR A 254 -2.12 12.19 -16.82
N VAL A 255 -2.71 11.92 -15.66
CA VAL A 255 -3.21 12.96 -14.74
C VAL A 255 -2.19 13.36 -13.69
N ARG A 256 -1.06 12.65 -13.55
CA ARG A 256 -0.02 12.92 -12.54
C ARG A 256 0.62 14.30 -12.78
N GLU A 257 0.87 15.02 -11.71
CA GLU A 257 1.61 16.29 -11.70
C GLU A 257 2.83 16.17 -10.78
N PRO A 258 3.91 16.95 -11.02
CA PRO A 258 5.08 16.94 -10.15
C PRO A 258 4.73 17.27 -8.69
N ALA A 259 5.23 16.47 -7.76
CA ALA A 259 5.05 16.65 -6.33
C ALA A 259 6.38 16.40 -5.61
N LYS A 260 6.69 17.20 -4.57
CA LYS A 260 7.86 16.96 -3.70
C LYS A 260 7.67 15.74 -2.80
N GLU A 261 6.44 15.45 -2.41
CA GLU A 261 6.08 14.35 -1.52
C GLU A 261 4.64 13.90 -1.82
N GLY A 262 4.39 12.58 -1.77
CA GLY A 262 3.09 11.99 -2.08
C GLY A 262 2.78 11.99 -3.57
N VAL A 263 1.49 11.96 -3.91
CA VAL A 263 1.00 11.93 -5.29
C VAL A 263 0.11 13.14 -5.54
N SER A 264 0.49 13.98 -6.51
CA SER A 264 -0.32 15.11 -6.97
C SER A 264 -0.97 14.79 -8.30
N LEU A 265 -2.26 15.08 -8.43
CA LEU A 265 -3.07 14.77 -9.61
C LEU A 265 -3.79 16.00 -10.10
N SER A 266 -3.76 16.25 -11.41
CA SER A 266 -4.51 17.33 -12.04
C SER A 266 -6.00 17.06 -11.95
N VAL A 267 -6.76 17.93 -11.28
CA VAL A 267 -8.20 17.72 -11.15
C VAL A 267 -8.95 17.93 -12.46
N LYS A 268 -8.48 18.85 -13.30
CA LYS A 268 -9.08 19.04 -14.64
C LYS A 268 -9.02 17.73 -15.42
N LYS A 269 -7.83 17.16 -15.56
CA LYS A 269 -7.63 15.89 -16.28
C LYS A 269 -8.36 14.72 -15.61
N LEU A 270 -8.37 14.65 -14.26
CA LEU A 270 -9.14 13.63 -13.53
C LEU A 270 -10.65 13.70 -13.82
N LEU A 271 -11.22 14.90 -13.96
CA LEU A 271 -12.64 15.08 -14.28
C LEU A 271 -12.96 14.75 -15.75
N GLU A 272 -11.99 14.84 -16.64
CA GLU A 272 -12.12 14.41 -18.05
C GLU A 272 -12.09 12.89 -18.20
N LEU A 273 -11.47 12.16 -17.26
CA LEU A 273 -11.50 10.69 -17.25
C LEU A 273 -12.92 10.15 -17.06
N HIS A 274 -13.18 9.00 -17.69
CA HIS A 274 -14.36 8.18 -17.42
C HIS A 274 -14.50 7.90 -15.90
N PRO A 275 -15.71 7.94 -15.31
CA PRO A 275 -15.91 7.82 -13.86
C PRO A 275 -15.23 6.59 -13.23
N LEU A 276 -15.25 5.45 -13.93
CA LEU A 276 -14.56 4.24 -13.49
C LEU A 276 -13.03 4.43 -13.43
N MET A 277 -12.44 4.97 -14.50
CA MET A 277 -10.99 5.23 -14.55
C MET A 277 -10.57 6.24 -13.48
N ARG A 278 -11.36 7.31 -13.29
CA ARG A 278 -11.14 8.27 -12.19
C ARG A 278 -11.09 7.56 -10.82
N LYS A 279 -12.10 6.75 -10.49
CA LYS A 279 -12.14 6.00 -9.22
C LYS A 279 -10.97 5.02 -9.09
N MET A 280 -10.59 4.35 -10.18
CA MET A 280 -9.48 3.40 -10.18
C MET A 280 -8.11 4.06 -10.07
N SER A 281 -7.86 5.15 -10.80
CA SER A 281 -6.62 5.93 -10.70
C SER A 281 -6.43 6.50 -9.28
N LEU A 282 -7.50 6.98 -8.64
CA LEU A 282 -7.45 7.41 -7.23
C LEU A 282 -7.11 6.25 -6.28
N ARG A 283 -7.66 5.05 -6.51
CA ARG A 283 -7.30 3.84 -5.74
C ARG A 283 -5.84 3.46 -5.97
N LEU A 284 -5.34 3.52 -7.19
CA LEU A 284 -3.94 3.21 -7.50
C LEU A 284 -2.98 4.21 -6.84
N ALA A 285 -3.26 5.51 -6.97
CA ALA A 285 -2.49 6.58 -6.32
C ALA A 285 -2.45 6.40 -4.79
N LEU A 286 -3.58 6.03 -4.18
CA LEU A 286 -3.63 5.75 -2.74
C LEU A 286 -2.86 4.48 -2.38
N ARG A 287 -2.87 3.45 -3.24
CA ARG A 287 -2.10 2.21 -3.04
C ARG A 287 -0.59 2.47 -3.09
N GLU A 288 -0.13 3.38 -3.96
CA GLU A 288 1.29 3.76 -4.03
C GLU A 288 1.80 4.37 -2.72
N ILE A 289 1.00 5.23 -2.08
CA ILE A 289 1.40 5.91 -0.85
C ILE A 289 1.21 4.99 0.37
N ARG A 290 0.11 4.22 0.41
CA ARG A 290 -0.23 3.37 1.56
C ARG A 290 0.44 1.99 1.55
N GLY A 291 0.90 1.53 0.39
CA GLY A 291 1.24 0.13 0.12
C GLY A 291 0.04 -0.82 0.06
N SER A 292 -1.10 -0.47 0.67
CA SER A 292 -2.30 -1.31 0.72
C SER A 292 -3.61 -0.51 0.68
N LEU A 293 -4.65 -1.15 0.10
CA LEU A 293 -6.02 -0.63 0.09
C LEU A 293 -6.90 -1.22 1.20
N ARG A 294 -6.33 -2.00 2.14
CA ARG A 294 -7.08 -2.51 3.29
C ARG A 294 -7.69 -1.34 4.07
N GLY A 295 -8.97 -1.46 4.41
CA GLY A 295 -9.76 -0.42 5.07
C GLY A 295 -10.29 0.70 4.17
N ILE A 296 -9.93 0.73 2.87
CA ILE A 296 -10.50 1.68 1.91
C ILE A 296 -11.79 1.11 1.33
N ASN A 297 -12.89 1.83 1.50
CA ASN A 297 -14.20 1.51 0.95
C ASN A 297 -14.64 2.58 -0.05
N GLU A 298 -15.80 2.38 -0.67
CA GLU A 298 -16.32 3.25 -1.73
C GLU A 298 -16.49 4.70 -1.25
N ARG A 299 -17.02 4.92 -0.03
CA ARG A 299 -17.22 6.27 0.53
C ARG A 299 -15.92 7.10 0.58
N HIS A 300 -14.76 6.48 0.81
CA HIS A 300 -13.49 7.21 0.83
C HIS A 300 -13.07 7.64 -0.58
N VAL A 301 -13.31 6.78 -1.58
CA VAL A 301 -13.04 7.10 -2.99
C VAL A 301 -13.99 8.19 -3.48
N GLU A 302 -15.26 8.11 -3.12
CA GLU A 302 -16.27 9.12 -3.45
C GLU A 302 -15.98 10.47 -2.78
N ALA A 303 -15.49 10.46 -1.54
CA ALA A 303 -15.05 11.68 -0.87
C ALA A 303 -13.86 12.33 -1.60
N MET A 304 -12.89 11.55 -2.10
CA MET A 304 -11.80 12.06 -2.94
C MET A 304 -12.32 12.64 -4.27
N VAL A 305 -13.25 11.96 -4.94
CA VAL A 305 -13.89 12.48 -6.15
C VAL A 305 -14.64 13.79 -5.86
N SER A 306 -15.30 13.87 -4.71
CA SER A 306 -16.03 15.07 -4.29
C SER A 306 -15.10 16.28 -4.12
N LEU A 307 -13.86 16.08 -3.64
CA LEU A 307 -12.85 17.15 -3.56
C LEU A 307 -12.46 17.71 -4.93
N CYS A 308 -12.65 16.96 -6.02
CA CYS A 308 -12.38 17.42 -7.37
C CYS A 308 -13.44 18.41 -7.89
N LEU A 309 -14.62 18.47 -7.27
CA LEU A 309 -15.71 19.33 -7.72
C LEU A 309 -15.41 20.84 -7.50
N PRO A 310 -16.08 21.74 -8.24
CA PRO A 310 -15.92 23.18 -8.06
C PRO A 310 -16.19 23.64 -6.62
N GLY A 311 -15.50 24.70 -6.18
CA GLY A 311 -15.69 25.30 -4.86
C GLY A 311 -15.04 24.55 -3.68
N GLN A 312 -14.34 23.45 -3.93
CA GLN A 312 -13.72 22.62 -2.87
C GLN A 312 -12.26 23.00 -2.55
N SER A 313 -11.73 24.10 -3.10
CA SER A 313 -10.33 24.50 -2.92
C SER A 313 -9.99 24.71 -1.44
N GLY A 314 -8.90 24.10 -0.97
CA GLY A 314 -8.44 24.16 0.42
C GLY A 314 -9.12 23.16 1.37
N ARG A 315 -10.10 22.37 0.91
CA ARG A 315 -10.68 21.28 1.70
C ARG A 315 -9.75 20.06 1.72
N LYS A 316 -9.86 19.32 2.83
CA LYS A 316 -9.10 18.10 3.08
C LYS A 316 -10.02 17.05 3.69
N ILE A 317 -9.74 15.80 3.42
CA ILE A 317 -10.37 14.64 4.06
C ILE A 317 -9.28 13.75 4.64
N GLU A 318 -9.57 13.18 5.80
CA GLU A 318 -8.72 12.16 6.38
C GLU A 318 -9.11 10.80 5.81
N LEU A 319 -8.09 10.02 5.45
CA LEU A 319 -8.22 8.68 4.93
C LEU A 319 -7.66 7.68 5.95
N PRO A 320 -8.16 6.43 5.99
CA PRO A 320 -7.68 5.42 6.91
C PRO A 320 -6.15 5.23 6.89
N GLY A 321 -5.57 4.99 8.07
CA GLY A 321 -4.15 4.71 8.26
C GLY A 321 -3.25 5.95 8.16
N ASP A 322 -3.67 7.10 8.69
CA ASP A 322 -2.90 8.35 8.70
C ASP A 322 -2.53 8.87 7.31
N HIS A 323 -3.50 8.89 6.41
CA HIS A 323 -3.36 9.49 5.08
C HIS A 323 -4.34 10.64 4.90
N LEU A 324 -4.01 11.55 3.98
CA LEU A 324 -4.82 12.73 3.72
C LEU A 324 -4.96 12.94 2.21
N ALA A 325 -6.17 13.31 1.80
CA ALA A 325 -6.42 13.88 0.48
C ALA A 325 -6.82 15.34 0.62
N ALA A 326 -6.14 16.24 -0.10
CA ALA A 326 -6.42 17.67 -0.06
C ALA A 326 -6.52 18.26 -1.46
N ARG A 327 -7.51 19.14 -1.64
CA ARG A 327 -7.64 19.96 -2.83
C ARG A 327 -6.73 21.18 -2.71
N GLN A 328 -5.68 21.25 -3.52
CA GLN A 328 -4.76 22.39 -3.59
C GLN A 328 -4.91 23.08 -4.95
N PHE A 329 -5.72 24.15 -4.99
CA PHE A 329 -6.01 24.90 -6.22
C PHE A 329 -6.52 24.00 -7.37
N HIS A 330 -5.65 23.68 -8.33
CA HIS A 330 -5.95 22.86 -9.51
C HIS A 330 -5.53 21.40 -9.38
N SER A 331 -4.86 21.03 -8.27
CA SER A 331 -4.41 19.67 -8.01
C SER A 331 -5.15 19.01 -6.84
N LEU A 332 -5.24 17.69 -6.85
CA LEU A 332 -5.60 16.84 -5.72
C LEU A 332 -4.32 16.19 -5.23
N VAL A 333 -3.96 16.43 -3.97
CA VAL A 333 -2.73 15.90 -3.37
C VAL A 333 -3.09 14.83 -2.36
N LEU A 334 -2.55 13.63 -2.57
CA LEU A 334 -2.59 12.53 -1.64
C LEU A 334 -1.22 12.45 -0.94
N SER A 335 -1.22 12.34 0.39
CA SER A 335 0.01 12.30 1.17
C SER A 335 -0.22 11.58 2.49
N PRO A 336 0.84 11.03 3.14
CA PRO A 336 0.77 10.71 4.55
C PRO A 336 0.34 11.94 5.36
N LYS A 337 -0.34 11.70 6.48
CA LYS A 337 -0.66 12.71 7.48
C LYS A 337 0.64 13.05 8.21
N GLY A 338 1.44 13.93 7.61
CA GLY A 338 2.57 14.54 8.29
C GLY A 338 2.08 15.50 9.36
N GLU A 339 2.77 15.55 10.49
CA GLU A 339 2.63 16.67 11.41
C GLU A 339 2.97 17.97 10.65
N PRO A 340 2.22 19.06 10.87
CA PRO A 340 2.68 20.36 10.40
C PRO A 340 4.10 20.58 10.94
N PRO A 341 5.04 21.13 10.14
CA PRO A 341 6.40 21.41 10.63
C PRO A 341 6.30 22.14 11.97
N ALA A 342 7.01 21.65 12.99
CA ALA A 342 7.09 22.33 14.27
C ALA A 342 7.48 23.79 14.03
N GLY A 343 6.80 24.72 14.69
CA GLY A 343 7.12 26.13 14.53
C GLY A 343 8.55 26.39 14.99
N PHE A 344 9.35 27.05 14.17
CA PHE A 344 10.71 27.46 14.53
C PHE A 344 10.75 28.94 14.94
N SER A 345 11.74 29.28 15.76
CA SER A 345 12.06 30.65 16.15
C SER A 345 13.55 30.76 16.44
N TYR A 346 14.22 31.68 15.77
CA TYR A 346 15.63 31.95 15.91
C TYR A 346 15.84 33.43 16.18
N GLU A 347 16.73 33.74 17.11
CA GLU A 347 17.26 35.09 17.25
C GLU A 347 18.31 35.36 16.17
N LEU A 348 18.22 36.53 15.56
CA LEU A 348 19.17 37.09 14.60
C LEU A 348 19.78 38.33 15.24
N THR A 349 21.02 38.18 15.72
CA THR A 349 21.85 39.28 16.21
C THR A 349 22.26 40.18 15.06
N LEU A 350 22.28 41.50 15.29
CA LEU A 350 22.63 42.50 14.29
C LEU A 350 23.96 43.19 14.64
N PRO A 351 24.96 43.21 13.74
CA PRO A 351 25.06 42.44 12.51
C PRO A 351 25.26 40.94 12.78
N GLY A 352 24.94 40.08 11.81
CA GLY A 352 25.09 38.64 12.01
C GLY A 352 24.47 37.76 10.92
N ARG A 353 24.68 36.46 11.07
CA ARG A 353 24.15 35.43 10.16
C ARG A 353 23.41 34.36 10.94
N ARG A 354 22.25 33.93 10.43
CA ARG A 354 21.48 32.83 11.02
C ARG A 354 21.07 31.82 9.96
N ARG A 355 21.37 30.55 10.22
CA ARG A 355 20.90 29.41 9.42
C ARG A 355 19.51 29.01 9.86
N ILE A 356 18.60 28.91 8.89
CA ILE A 356 17.21 28.47 9.08
C ILE A 356 17.10 27.07 8.48
N HIS A 357 17.06 26.06 9.34
CA HIS A 357 17.15 24.66 8.93
C HIS A 357 15.92 24.21 8.14
N GLU A 358 14.73 24.68 8.53
CA GLU A 358 13.43 24.32 7.95
C GLU A 358 13.24 24.90 6.54
N ALA A 359 13.97 25.98 6.22
CA ALA A 359 13.90 26.66 4.94
C ALA A 359 15.10 26.36 4.02
N GLY A 360 16.18 25.75 4.56
CA GLY A 360 17.43 25.54 3.81
C GLY A 360 18.11 26.85 3.40
N MET A 361 18.03 27.88 4.26
CA MET A 361 18.46 29.24 3.93
C MET A 361 19.33 29.83 5.03
N ASN A 362 20.27 30.69 4.65
CA ASN A 362 20.98 31.59 5.55
C ASN A 362 20.44 33.01 5.38
N ILE A 363 20.07 33.65 6.50
CA ILE A 363 19.76 35.08 6.53
C ILE A 363 20.98 35.81 7.09
N CYS A 364 21.56 36.70 6.29
CA CYS A 364 22.65 37.57 6.68
C CYS A 364 22.12 38.99 6.90
N ALA A 365 22.61 39.66 7.93
CA ALA A 365 22.21 40.99 8.33
C ALA A 365 23.44 41.86 8.53
N ASP A 366 23.59 42.89 7.69
CA ASP A 366 24.74 43.79 7.71
C ASP A 366 24.27 45.26 7.67
N PHE A 367 24.98 46.13 8.38
CA PHE A 367 24.73 47.57 8.35
C PHE A 367 25.52 48.23 7.21
N LYS A 368 24.87 49.14 6.48
CA LYS A 368 25.49 49.99 5.48
C LYS A 368 24.98 51.42 5.61
N ASP A 369 25.87 52.39 5.40
CA ASP A 369 25.47 53.78 5.33
C ASP A 369 24.64 54.02 4.06
N ARG A 370 23.61 54.85 4.16
CA ARG A 370 22.69 55.12 3.03
C ARG A 370 23.43 55.65 1.80
N HIS A 371 24.50 56.43 2.01
CA HIS A 371 25.33 57.01 0.95
C HIS A 371 26.15 55.97 0.18
N GLN A 372 26.39 54.78 0.76
CA GLN A 372 27.10 53.68 0.11
C GLN A 372 26.16 52.78 -0.72
N LEU A 373 24.85 53.06 -0.67
CA LEU A 373 23.82 52.30 -1.36
C LEU A 373 23.30 53.06 -2.60
N PRO A 374 22.85 52.35 -3.66
CA PRO A 374 22.28 52.99 -4.83
C PRO A 374 21.12 53.94 -4.50
N ALA A 375 20.95 55.00 -5.27
CA ALA A 375 19.86 55.96 -5.09
C ALA A 375 18.49 55.26 -5.15
N ASN A 376 18.32 54.34 -6.12
CA ASN A 376 17.13 53.51 -6.28
C ASN A 376 17.32 52.17 -5.55
N LEU A 377 16.88 52.11 -4.29
CA LEU A 377 16.83 50.85 -3.54
C LEU A 377 15.56 50.08 -3.88
N GLU A 378 15.70 49.02 -4.66
CA GLU A 378 14.64 48.04 -4.85
C GLU A 378 14.94 46.79 -4.04
N SER A 379 14.05 46.44 -3.10
CA SER A 379 14.14 45.15 -2.43
C SER A 379 13.74 44.05 -3.40
N THR A 380 14.53 42.99 -3.47
CA THR A 380 14.28 41.83 -4.34
C THR A 380 13.66 40.68 -3.54
N ALA A 381 13.42 39.56 -4.20
CA ALA A 381 12.94 38.36 -3.51
C ALA A 381 13.93 37.85 -2.44
N SER A 382 15.23 38.14 -2.57
CA SER A 382 16.30 37.64 -1.69
C SER A 382 17.01 38.74 -0.91
N CYS A 383 16.71 40.02 -1.15
CA CYS A 383 17.38 41.14 -0.47
C CYS A 383 16.37 42.21 -0.03
N ALA A 384 16.46 42.65 1.21
CA ALA A 384 15.64 43.71 1.79
C ALA A 384 16.50 44.80 2.42
N TYR A 385 16.09 46.05 2.19
CA TYR A 385 16.69 47.23 2.80
C TYR A 385 15.73 47.81 3.83
N LEU A 386 16.20 47.95 5.08
CA LEU A 386 15.40 48.41 6.20
C LEU A 386 16.06 49.64 6.85
N ASP A 387 15.25 50.54 7.38
CA ASP A 387 15.73 51.68 8.18
C ASP A 387 16.22 51.18 9.55
N ALA A 388 17.52 51.28 9.81
CA ALA A 388 18.15 50.75 11.01
C ALA A 388 17.65 51.42 12.29
N ASP A 389 17.30 52.71 12.24
CA ASP A 389 16.90 53.49 13.41
C ASP A 389 15.46 53.17 13.85
N ARG A 390 14.73 52.38 13.05
CA ARG A 390 13.37 51.89 13.34
C ARG A 390 13.34 50.44 13.80
N LEU A 391 14.50 49.83 14.02
CA LEU A 391 14.63 48.42 14.38
C LEU A 391 15.14 48.27 15.82
N PRO A 392 14.72 47.20 16.52
CA PRO A 392 15.31 46.81 17.79
C PRO A 392 16.73 46.21 17.60
N GLU A 393 17.46 46.02 18.70
CA GLU A 393 18.84 45.51 18.71
C GLU A 393 18.96 44.06 18.20
N SER A 394 17.91 43.25 18.35
CA SER A 394 17.84 41.90 17.77
C SER A 394 16.51 41.66 17.05
N LEU A 395 16.58 40.87 15.98
CA LEU A 395 15.40 40.46 15.21
C LEU A 395 15.09 38.99 15.47
N THR A 396 13.83 38.62 15.33
CA THR A 396 13.41 37.21 15.39
C THR A 396 13.10 36.70 13.99
N VAL A 397 13.75 35.62 13.58
CA VAL A 397 13.39 34.86 12.38
C VAL A 397 12.58 33.64 12.80
N ARG A 398 11.28 33.64 12.50
CA ARG A 398 10.38 32.58 12.96
C ARG A 398 9.36 32.17 11.91
N SER A 399 8.74 31.03 12.19
CA SER A 399 7.53 30.58 11.49
C SER A 399 6.32 31.48 11.81
N ARG A 400 5.25 31.34 11.02
CA ARG A 400 4.02 32.14 11.14
C ARG A 400 3.25 31.77 12.42
N LEU A 401 2.88 32.79 13.20
CA LEU A 401 1.96 32.65 14.33
C LEU A 401 0.51 32.99 13.93
N PRO A 402 -0.51 32.38 14.58
CA PRO A 402 -1.89 32.82 14.46
C PRO A 402 -2.04 34.30 14.84
N GLY A 403 -2.72 35.09 14.00
CA GLY A 403 -2.94 36.51 14.25
C GLY A 403 -1.90 37.47 13.66
N ASP A 404 -0.78 36.95 13.13
CA ASP A 404 0.31 37.77 12.56
C ASP A 404 -0.18 38.83 11.55
N ARG A 405 0.35 40.04 11.73
CA ARG A 405 0.13 41.21 10.85
C ARG A 405 1.46 41.74 10.32
N TYR A 406 1.45 42.16 9.06
CA TYR A 406 2.63 42.65 8.36
C TYR A 406 2.84 44.14 8.63
N GLY A 407 3.84 44.51 9.43
CA GLY A 407 4.09 45.86 9.92
C GLY A 407 3.33 46.26 11.20
N GLY A 408 2.71 45.29 11.88
CA GLY A 408 2.08 45.45 13.19
C GLY A 408 0.57 45.74 13.23
N PRO A 409 0.03 46.20 14.37
CA PRO A 409 -1.40 46.43 14.57
C PRO A 409 -2.00 47.38 13.51
N GLY A 410 -3.25 47.13 13.08
CA GLY A 410 -3.90 47.92 12.02
C GLY A 410 -3.45 47.59 10.58
N ARG A 411 -2.43 46.75 10.38
CA ARG A 411 -1.94 46.37 9.04
C ARG A 411 -2.54 45.05 8.50
N LYS A 412 -2.21 44.71 7.24
CA LYS A 412 -2.73 43.53 6.52
C LYS A 412 -2.36 42.23 7.24
N LYS A 413 -3.33 41.33 7.39
CA LYS A 413 -3.11 39.99 7.97
C LYS A 413 -2.15 39.19 7.07
N VAL A 414 -1.09 38.63 7.65
CA VAL A 414 -0.12 37.80 6.93
C VAL A 414 -0.80 36.60 6.26
N LYS A 415 -1.81 36.01 6.93
CA LYS A 415 -2.65 34.93 6.36
C LYS A 415 -3.24 35.32 5.00
N ARG A 416 -3.78 36.54 4.85
CA ARG A 416 -4.40 37.01 3.60
C ARG A 416 -3.33 37.25 2.53
N MET A 417 -2.19 37.83 2.90
CA MET A 417 -1.07 38.03 1.98
C MET A 417 -0.56 36.73 1.35
N LEU A 418 -0.39 35.67 2.16
CA LEU A 418 0.06 34.37 1.66
C LEU A 418 -1.00 33.67 0.79
N ILE A 419 -2.29 33.94 1.01
CA ILE A 419 -3.38 33.45 0.15
C ILE A 419 -3.36 34.18 -1.19
N ASP A 420 -3.29 35.51 -1.17
CA ASP A 420 -3.27 36.36 -2.39
C ASP A 420 -2.06 36.00 -3.27
N ALA A 421 -0.90 35.76 -2.64
CA ALA A 421 0.33 35.33 -3.31
C ALA A 421 0.36 33.83 -3.67
N ARG A 422 -0.74 33.10 -3.45
CA ARG A 422 -0.89 31.66 -3.76
C ARG A 422 0.18 30.76 -3.13
N VAL A 423 0.71 31.14 -1.97
CA VAL A 423 1.71 30.32 -1.25
C VAL A 423 1.03 29.03 -0.74
N PRO A 424 1.53 27.84 -1.11
CA PRO A 424 0.95 26.55 -0.69
C PRO A 424 0.91 26.39 0.84
N LEU A 425 -0.16 25.79 1.37
CA LEU A 425 -0.40 25.72 2.82
C LEU A 425 0.77 25.09 3.60
N ARG A 426 1.39 24.02 3.07
CA ARG A 426 2.56 23.37 3.68
C ARG A 426 3.80 24.27 3.69
N ALA A 427 4.03 25.04 2.63
CA ALA A 427 5.14 26.00 2.55
C ALA A 427 4.99 27.17 3.53
N ARG A 428 3.76 27.48 3.99
CA ARG A 428 3.53 28.58 4.95
C ARG A 428 4.11 28.30 6.33
N SER A 429 4.26 27.03 6.72
CA SER A 429 4.80 26.64 8.02
C SER A 429 6.33 26.71 8.04
N SER A 430 6.99 26.48 6.90
CA SER A 430 8.44 26.55 6.76
C SER A 430 8.95 27.91 6.25
N LEU A 431 8.06 28.85 5.92
CA LEU A 431 8.42 30.17 5.40
C LEU A 431 9.03 31.03 6.52
N PRO A 432 10.31 31.44 6.43
CA PRO A 432 10.93 32.29 7.44
C PRO A 432 10.33 33.70 7.39
N MET A 433 9.94 34.22 8.55
CA MET A 433 9.43 35.57 8.71
C MET A 433 10.34 36.33 9.65
N VAL A 434 10.81 37.49 9.22
CA VAL A 434 11.57 38.41 10.08
C VAL A 434 10.57 39.28 10.82
N ALA A 435 10.61 39.22 12.15
CA ALA A 435 9.66 39.84 13.05
C ALA A 435 10.35 40.65 14.13
N VAL A 436 9.64 41.67 14.60
CA VAL A 436 9.98 42.52 15.76
C VAL A 436 8.86 42.42 16.81
N PRO A 437 9.09 42.86 18.07
CA PRO A 437 8.02 43.01 19.06
C PRO A 437 6.93 43.93 18.51
N GLY A 438 5.86 43.35 17.98
CA GLY A 438 4.75 44.10 17.35
C GLY A 438 4.31 43.59 15.99
N GLY A 439 5.12 42.82 15.24
CA GLY A 439 4.67 42.23 13.99
C GLY A 439 5.77 41.73 13.05
N VAL A 440 5.33 41.15 11.92
CA VAL A 440 6.23 40.67 10.85
C VAL A 440 6.64 41.85 9.98
N ILE A 441 7.93 42.10 9.81
CA ILE A 441 8.45 43.23 9.04
C ILE A 441 8.95 42.85 7.66
N TRP A 442 9.37 41.58 7.47
CA TRP A 442 9.80 41.09 6.17
C TRP A 442 9.56 39.59 6.03
N ILE A 443 9.26 39.15 4.81
CA ILE A 443 9.12 37.75 4.41
C ILE A 443 9.88 37.63 3.09
N PRO A 444 10.87 36.74 2.94
CA PRO A 444 11.56 36.55 1.67
C PRO A 444 10.57 36.29 0.52
N GLY A 445 10.80 36.95 -0.62
CA GLY A 445 9.85 36.99 -1.74
C GLY A 445 8.80 38.10 -1.66
N PHE A 446 8.76 38.90 -0.59
CA PHE A 446 7.86 40.05 -0.43
C PHE A 446 8.64 41.34 -0.19
N GLN A 447 8.03 42.47 -0.57
CA GLN A 447 8.55 43.80 -0.24
C GLN A 447 8.48 44.05 1.26
N PRO A 448 9.51 44.65 1.88
CA PRO A 448 9.51 44.99 3.30
C PRO A 448 8.29 45.81 3.72
N SER A 449 7.92 45.67 5.00
CA SER A 449 6.85 46.47 5.58
C SER A 449 7.20 47.97 5.51
N LYS A 450 6.22 48.78 5.08
CA LYS A 450 6.32 50.24 5.08
C LYS A 450 6.69 50.85 6.45
N SER A 451 6.44 50.12 7.55
CA SER A 451 6.82 50.56 8.90
C SER A 451 8.34 50.75 9.07
N VAL A 452 9.13 49.94 8.37
CA VAL A 452 10.61 49.89 8.47
C VAL A 452 11.28 50.14 7.11
N ALA A 453 10.52 50.63 6.13
CA ALA A 453 11.05 50.93 4.81
C ALA A 453 12.00 52.14 4.87
N VAL A 454 13.07 52.08 4.08
CA VAL A 454 14.03 53.17 3.90
C VAL A 454 13.32 54.41 3.36
N SER A 455 13.69 55.58 3.88
CA SER A 455 13.19 56.89 3.47
C SER A 455 14.34 57.84 3.10
N ALA A 456 14.01 59.04 2.63
CA ALA A 456 15.01 60.07 2.34
C ALA A 456 15.80 60.53 3.60
N GLN A 457 15.26 60.29 4.79
CA GLN A 457 15.87 60.66 6.07
C GLN A 457 16.72 59.53 6.68
N THR A 458 16.71 58.34 6.08
CA THR A 458 17.43 57.18 6.61
C THR A 458 18.93 57.37 6.41
N VAL A 459 19.70 57.36 7.50
CA VAL A 459 21.17 57.52 7.47
C VAL A 459 21.85 56.15 7.44
N ARG A 460 21.35 55.19 8.23
CA ARG A 460 21.85 53.81 8.29
C ARG A 460 20.80 52.81 7.83
N CYS A 461 21.21 51.88 6.99
CA CYS A 461 20.36 50.82 6.48
C CYS A 461 20.82 49.47 7.03
N LEU A 462 19.86 48.65 7.48
CA LEU A 462 20.09 47.23 7.65
C LEU A 462 19.78 46.51 6.35
N VAL A 463 20.75 45.77 5.83
CA VAL A 463 20.59 44.93 4.64
C VAL A 463 20.39 43.49 5.08
N LEU A 464 19.25 42.92 4.72
CA LEU A 464 18.95 41.50 4.94
C LEU A 464 19.07 40.74 3.61
N GLU A 465 19.99 39.78 3.55
CA GLU A 465 20.19 38.92 2.38
C GLU A 465 19.87 37.45 2.70
N VAL A 466 19.13 36.80 1.81
CA VAL A 466 18.85 35.37 1.86
C VAL A 466 19.74 34.65 0.86
N LYS A 467 20.54 33.71 1.37
CA LYS A 467 21.38 32.82 0.57
C LYS A 467 20.89 31.39 0.74
N THR A 468 20.54 30.72 -0.36
CA THR A 468 20.23 29.28 -0.35
C THR A 468 21.49 28.50 -0.01
N CYS A 469 21.35 27.54 0.91
CA CYS A 469 22.44 26.63 1.29
C CYS A 469 22.69 25.57 0.23
#